data_AF-A0A382D3E1-F1
#
_entry.id   AF-A0A382D3E1-F1
#
_cell.length_a   1.000
_cell.length_b   1.000
_cell.length_c   1.000
_cell.angle_alpha   90.00
_cell.angle_beta   90.00
_cell.angle_gamma   90.00
#
_symmetry.space_group_name_H-M   'P 1'
#
loop_
_entity.id
_entity.type
_entity.pdbx_description
1 polymer ?
#
loop_
_entity_poly.entity_id
_entity_poly.type
_entity_poly.pdbx_seq_one_letter_code
_entity_poly.pdbx_strand_id
1 'polypeptide(L)'
;DKLSGGTLELKGGTLSVNENYVIESAVTHIDKSSINVISGKTLKYTGNEAKIGALELTMSGGGFIDNSNDFALNDPDSKLAMKGIEISKVSFTEDLTNGQLTVDNDSVIKNLTNSKSSRIDIGNGNRLTVENSFEIPANINMQFVGSGSGIMQINDTLTLSGTVKFDAPDYTLDNGTIALNGGTLESSDNTTVASDIQHLSDSTVIVAAGRTLTYSGDVLQIGANTLTMSGGGNFYNTDNLTLNHEDSVLKMDGIAKVEHVAFGENLSGGFLDVDQNSTIQTISHTKSSKLDIADQTNLTLVDSFEIPQGQAMELQGSGGGTIDISDNITLSGILKLNAANNIISGGKLLINDGMLDLDQDASIASQIILNDNASMDLSSGKKLSVTQSFEVPANLKLEIAGTDGGSLSLSETLKIAGIIQFSPPTVSSQTQYHSMIDGTLELVAGSLLDVDYHTNIASNIKISGDSTIDVAPDMTLTYSGDAIDVNTYQLTFLGTGTLLNSNAVLLSNSEGLIVFADDITVALVKVEAGSSSGKGIQVKSAGAKVTNLNLGADLILIFDNEQYVFNIENLVVSSAATLSTEGSRGLVNITELLQDNQDALLTLHNITAKVQEEIKL
;
A
#
# COMPACT_ATOMS: atom_id res chain seq x y z
N ASP A 1 65.38 -24.97 1.37
CA ASP A 1 66.42 -24.11 1.99
C ASP A 1 65.84 -23.17 3.02
N LYS A 2 66.67 -22.60 3.90
CA LYS A 2 66.23 -21.77 5.02
C LYS A 2 67.15 -20.56 5.21
N LEU A 3 66.55 -19.38 5.42
CA LEU A 3 67.20 -18.16 5.90
C LEU A 3 66.75 -17.92 7.34
N SER A 4 67.69 -17.90 8.27
CA SER A 4 67.42 -17.68 9.69
C SER A 4 68.47 -16.80 10.35
N GLY A 5 68.01 -15.99 11.31
CA GLY A 5 68.85 -15.02 12.02
C GLY A 5 68.98 -13.69 11.27
N GLY A 6 69.04 -12.58 12.02
CA GLY A 6 69.14 -11.23 11.47
C GLY A 6 67.83 -10.72 10.83
N THR A 7 67.97 -9.70 9.99
CA THR A 7 66.88 -9.02 9.28
C THR A 7 67.12 -9.11 7.78
N LEU A 8 66.12 -9.53 7.02
CA LEU A 8 66.09 -9.44 5.57
C LEU A 8 65.52 -8.08 5.17
N GLU A 9 66.38 -7.20 4.66
CA GLU A 9 65.97 -5.88 4.17
C GLU A 9 65.63 -5.95 2.68
N LEU A 10 64.38 -5.66 2.32
CA LEU A 10 63.95 -5.47 0.95
C LEU A 10 64.23 -4.01 0.54
N LYS A 11 65.40 -3.79 -0.06
CA LYS A 11 65.91 -2.48 -0.54
C LYS A 11 65.73 -2.29 -2.04
N GLY A 12 64.60 -2.78 -2.57
CA GLY A 12 64.35 -2.88 -4.01
C GLY A 12 64.68 -4.25 -4.60
N GLY A 13 64.33 -4.42 -5.88
CA GLY A 13 64.55 -5.67 -6.62
C GLY A 13 63.55 -6.77 -6.28
N THR A 14 63.86 -8.01 -6.68
CA THR A 14 62.95 -9.15 -6.57
C THR A 14 63.57 -10.30 -5.78
N LEU A 15 62.92 -10.71 -4.70
CA LEU A 15 63.16 -11.99 -4.03
C LEU A 15 62.47 -13.10 -4.83
N SER A 16 63.25 -13.93 -5.51
CA SER A 16 62.72 -15.07 -6.30
C SER A 16 62.82 -16.39 -5.53
N VAL A 17 61.69 -17.06 -5.34
CA VAL A 17 61.56 -18.35 -4.66
C VAL A 17 61.22 -19.41 -5.71
N ASN A 18 62.26 -20.10 -6.17
CA ASN A 18 62.16 -21.14 -7.21
C ASN A 18 61.97 -22.55 -6.64
N GLU A 19 62.17 -22.71 -5.33
CA GLU A 19 62.00 -23.96 -4.58
C GLU A 19 61.36 -23.66 -3.23
N ASN A 20 60.82 -24.68 -2.56
CA ASN A 20 60.25 -24.50 -1.22
C ASN A 20 61.31 -23.92 -0.27
N TYR A 21 60.99 -22.77 0.34
CA TYR A 21 61.96 -21.99 1.11
C TYR A 21 61.34 -21.51 2.42
N VAL A 22 62.16 -21.42 3.47
CA VAL A 22 61.75 -20.93 4.79
C VAL A 22 62.53 -19.65 5.12
N ILE A 23 61.83 -18.56 5.46
CA ILE A 23 62.42 -17.33 6.00
C ILE A 23 61.92 -17.15 7.43
N GLU A 24 62.84 -17.27 8.39
CA GLU A 24 62.56 -17.03 9.82
C GLU A 24 63.08 -15.66 10.30
N SER A 25 63.98 -15.05 9.53
CA SER A 25 64.50 -13.70 9.79
C SER A 25 63.39 -12.66 9.65
N ALA A 26 63.43 -11.58 10.45
CA ALA A 26 62.47 -10.48 10.28
C ALA A 26 62.63 -9.84 8.89
N VAL A 27 61.52 -9.49 8.23
CA VAL A 27 61.55 -8.76 6.96
C VAL A 27 61.32 -7.27 7.22
N THR A 28 62.13 -6.42 6.61
CA THR A 28 61.94 -4.96 6.62
C THR A 28 61.86 -4.45 5.19
N HIS A 29 60.75 -3.80 4.83
CA HIS A 29 60.55 -3.21 3.52
C HIS A 29 60.99 -1.74 3.54
N ILE A 30 62.02 -1.39 2.77
CA ILE A 30 62.61 -0.04 2.81
C ILE A 30 62.67 0.67 1.46
N ASP A 31 62.48 -0.05 0.35
CA ASP A 31 62.28 0.51 -0.97
C ASP A 31 61.38 -0.44 -1.79
N LYS A 32 60.73 0.06 -2.84
CA LYS A 32 59.78 -0.69 -3.66
C LYS A 32 60.36 -2.00 -4.14
N SER A 33 59.80 -3.11 -3.66
CA SER A 33 60.36 -4.44 -3.85
C SER A 33 59.32 -5.43 -4.37
N SER A 34 59.79 -6.60 -4.78
CA SER A 34 58.91 -7.70 -5.21
C SER A 34 59.30 -9.03 -4.57
N ILE A 35 58.30 -9.87 -4.30
CA ILE A 35 58.45 -11.27 -3.94
C ILE A 35 57.79 -12.11 -5.04
N ASN A 36 58.57 -12.98 -5.68
CA ASN A 36 58.09 -13.87 -6.72
C ASN A 36 58.22 -15.32 -6.24
N VAL A 37 57.10 -15.99 -6.01
CA VAL A 37 57.06 -17.42 -5.66
C VAL A 37 56.48 -18.18 -6.83
N ILE A 38 57.28 -19.04 -7.45
CA ILE A 38 56.83 -19.74 -8.66
C ILE A 38 55.71 -20.74 -8.33
N SER A 39 54.83 -20.97 -9.30
CA SER A 39 53.71 -21.91 -9.21
C SER A 39 54.10 -23.27 -8.62
N GLY A 40 53.28 -23.75 -7.68
CA GLY A 40 53.50 -25.02 -6.99
C GLY A 40 54.62 -25.03 -5.94
N LYS A 41 55.23 -23.87 -5.65
CA LYS A 41 56.21 -23.72 -4.57
C LYS A 41 55.64 -22.90 -3.42
N THR A 42 56.25 -23.06 -2.25
CA THR A 42 55.86 -22.37 -1.03
C THR A 42 57.03 -21.58 -0.44
N LEU A 43 56.79 -20.30 -0.16
CA LEU A 43 57.60 -19.50 0.74
C LEU A 43 56.97 -19.53 2.13
N LYS A 44 57.58 -20.24 3.07
CA LYS A 44 57.18 -20.20 4.48
C LYS A 44 57.85 -19.03 5.18
N TYR A 45 57.09 -18.07 5.68
CA TYR A 45 57.60 -16.93 6.43
C TYR A 45 57.18 -17.02 7.90
N THR A 46 58.15 -17.15 8.80
CA THR A 46 57.89 -17.21 10.26
C THR A 46 58.60 -16.11 11.05
N GLY A 47 59.10 -15.08 10.37
CA GLY A 47 59.60 -13.88 11.03
C GLY A 47 58.45 -13.07 11.67
N ASN A 48 58.78 -11.92 12.26
CA ASN A 48 57.80 -11.00 12.83
C ASN A 48 56.82 -10.47 11.76
N GLU A 49 55.76 -9.76 12.16
CA GLU A 49 54.87 -9.06 11.22
C GLU A 49 55.66 -8.23 10.19
N ALA A 50 55.34 -8.42 8.90
CA ALA A 50 56.01 -7.74 7.79
C ALA A 50 55.26 -6.46 7.45
N LYS A 51 55.83 -5.32 7.86
CA LYS A 51 55.28 -3.98 7.61
C LYS A 51 55.62 -3.51 6.19
N ILE A 52 54.60 -3.14 5.42
CA ILE A 52 54.77 -2.63 4.06
C ILE A 52 55.26 -1.17 4.07
N GLY A 53 54.83 -0.35 5.03
CA GLY A 53 55.14 1.08 5.09
C GLY A 53 54.62 1.86 3.88
N ALA A 54 55.03 3.14 3.74
CA ALA A 54 54.63 4.04 2.66
C ALA A 54 55.24 3.68 1.27
N LEU A 55 55.21 2.41 0.89
CA LEU A 55 55.85 1.84 -0.29
C LEU A 55 54.95 0.79 -0.94
N GLU A 56 55.35 0.37 -2.14
CA GLU A 56 54.70 -0.70 -2.90
C GLU A 56 55.49 -2.01 -2.80
N LEU A 57 54.83 -3.07 -2.33
CA LEU A 57 55.35 -4.44 -2.35
C LEU A 57 54.54 -5.25 -3.36
N THR A 58 55.21 -5.79 -4.39
CA THR A 58 54.57 -6.65 -5.39
C THR A 58 54.77 -8.13 -5.05
N MET A 59 53.71 -8.93 -5.05
CA MET A 59 53.76 -10.38 -4.85
C MET A 59 53.20 -11.12 -6.07
N SER A 60 53.92 -12.11 -6.58
CA SER A 60 53.61 -12.74 -7.89
C SER A 60 54.13 -14.18 -8.00
N GLY A 61 53.78 -14.86 -9.10
CA GLY A 61 54.47 -16.08 -9.55
C GLY A 61 53.65 -17.37 -9.52
N GLY A 62 52.44 -17.34 -8.95
CA GLY A 62 51.50 -18.46 -8.87
C GLY A 62 51.70 -19.39 -7.68
N GLY A 63 52.73 -19.17 -6.87
CA GLY A 63 53.03 -19.95 -5.68
C GLY A 63 52.24 -19.52 -4.44
N PHE A 64 52.65 -20.05 -3.29
CA PHE A 64 52.02 -19.81 -1.99
C PHE A 64 52.99 -19.15 -1.00
N ILE A 65 52.56 -18.10 -0.33
CA ILE A 65 53.28 -17.49 0.79
C ILE A 65 52.59 -17.92 2.10
N ASP A 66 53.19 -18.88 2.79
CA ASP A 66 52.75 -19.39 4.08
C ASP A 66 53.35 -18.56 5.22
N ASN A 67 52.76 -17.38 5.48
CA ASN A 67 53.20 -16.48 6.54
C ASN A 67 52.47 -16.72 7.88
N SER A 68 53.24 -16.86 8.97
CA SER A 68 52.69 -17.04 10.31
C SER A 68 52.15 -15.75 10.91
N ASN A 69 52.79 -14.62 10.59
CA ASN A 69 52.39 -13.26 10.95
C ASN A 69 52.04 -12.48 9.68
N ASP A 70 51.18 -11.47 9.81
CA ASP A 70 50.59 -10.79 8.66
C ASP A 70 51.61 -10.01 7.82
N PHE A 71 51.30 -9.89 6.53
CA PHE A 71 51.77 -8.75 5.74
C PHE A 71 50.82 -7.58 6.00
N ALA A 72 51.31 -6.58 6.71
CA ALA A 72 50.51 -5.48 7.22
C ALA A 72 50.64 -4.23 6.33
N LEU A 73 49.50 -3.77 5.79
CA LEU A 73 49.34 -2.42 5.26
C LEU A 73 49.19 -1.47 6.45
N ASN A 74 50.32 -0.87 6.86
CA ASN A 74 50.50 -0.24 8.17
C ASN A 74 50.83 1.26 8.08
N ASP A 75 50.56 1.88 6.94
CA ASP A 75 50.81 3.29 6.63
C ASP A 75 49.75 3.76 5.62
N PRO A 76 49.27 5.02 5.68
CA PRO A 76 48.21 5.50 4.79
C PRO A 76 48.49 5.37 3.28
N ASP A 77 49.77 5.29 2.90
CA ASP A 77 50.24 5.13 1.51
C ASP A 77 50.68 3.69 1.16
N SER A 78 50.47 2.72 2.06
CA SER A 78 50.86 1.31 1.85
C SER A 78 50.22 0.71 0.61
N LYS A 79 51.02 0.07 -0.25
CA LYS A 79 50.52 -0.64 -1.43
C LYS A 79 50.98 -2.09 -1.46
N LEU A 80 50.04 -3.01 -1.55
CA LEU A 80 50.31 -4.43 -1.78
C LEU A 80 49.73 -4.80 -3.16
N ALA A 81 50.57 -5.14 -4.12
CA ALA A 81 50.13 -5.55 -5.45
C ALA A 81 50.25 -7.07 -5.59
N MET A 82 49.13 -7.77 -5.71
CA MET A 82 49.04 -9.21 -5.93
C MET A 82 48.86 -9.50 -7.42
N LYS A 83 49.76 -10.31 -8.00
CA LYS A 83 49.75 -10.67 -9.43
C LYS A 83 49.80 -12.19 -9.60
N GLY A 84 48.72 -12.88 -9.23
CA GLY A 84 48.66 -14.33 -9.36
C GLY A 84 49.44 -14.99 -8.24
N ILE A 85 49.00 -14.86 -7.00
CA ILE A 85 49.67 -15.38 -5.81
C ILE A 85 48.65 -15.73 -4.73
N GLU A 86 48.97 -16.75 -3.92
CA GLU A 86 48.25 -17.12 -2.71
C GLU A 86 49.04 -16.68 -1.46
N ILE A 87 48.38 -16.05 -0.48
CA ILE A 87 48.99 -15.56 0.76
C ILE A 87 48.18 -16.04 1.97
N SER A 88 48.84 -16.57 3.01
CA SER A 88 48.17 -17.03 4.22
C SER A 88 47.47 -15.91 4.99
N LYS A 89 48.15 -14.78 5.21
CA LYS A 89 47.59 -13.69 6.04
C LYS A 89 47.97 -12.29 5.56
N VAL A 90 46.98 -11.42 5.42
CA VAL A 90 47.14 -10.00 5.07
C VAL A 90 46.29 -9.17 6.04
N SER A 91 46.80 -8.04 6.50
CA SER A 91 46.06 -7.15 7.40
C SER A 91 46.16 -5.68 7.03
N PHE A 92 45.10 -4.93 7.32
CA PHE A 92 45.07 -3.47 7.30
C PHE A 92 45.15 -2.97 8.73
N THR A 93 46.28 -2.39 9.10
CA THR A 93 46.57 -1.93 10.47
C THR A 93 46.65 -0.41 10.58
N GLU A 94 46.56 0.32 9.47
CA GLU A 94 46.44 1.78 9.39
C GLU A 94 45.36 2.16 8.35
N ASP A 95 44.72 3.32 8.49
CA ASP A 95 43.69 3.78 7.55
C ASP A 95 44.33 4.17 6.20
N LEU A 96 43.95 3.47 5.13
CA LEU A 96 44.48 3.75 3.79
C LEU A 96 43.79 4.97 3.18
N THR A 97 44.60 5.95 2.76
CA THR A 97 44.12 7.17 2.08
C THR A 97 44.52 7.18 0.60
N ASN A 98 45.80 6.93 0.31
CA ASN A 98 46.31 6.74 -1.06
C ASN A 98 46.85 5.32 -1.31
N GLY A 99 47.08 4.56 -0.23
CA GLY A 99 47.43 3.16 -0.27
C GLY A 99 46.28 2.28 -0.73
N GLN A 100 46.59 1.07 -1.19
CA GLN A 100 45.61 0.08 -1.64
C GLN A 100 46.18 -1.33 -1.72
N LEU A 101 45.31 -2.32 -1.53
CA LEU A 101 45.53 -3.69 -2.01
C LEU A 101 45.11 -3.76 -3.48
N THR A 102 46.04 -4.08 -4.38
CA THR A 102 45.77 -4.18 -5.83
C THR A 102 45.84 -5.64 -6.29
N VAL A 103 44.92 -6.07 -7.14
CA VAL A 103 44.87 -7.43 -7.70
C VAL A 103 44.91 -7.35 -9.23
N ASP A 104 46.09 -7.58 -9.80
CA ASP A 104 46.35 -7.48 -11.24
C ASP A 104 46.20 -8.82 -11.98
N ASN A 105 46.02 -9.92 -11.24
CA ASN A 105 45.70 -11.27 -11.72
C ASN A 105 45.04 -12.04 -10.57
N ASP A 106 44.24 -13.06 -10.89
CA ASP A 106 43.55 -13.91 -9.90
C ASP A 106 44.43 -14.32 -8.72
N SER A 107 43.99 -13.98 -7.52
CA SER A 107 44.78 -14.10 -6.31
C SER A 107 43.95 -14.55 -5.11
N VAL A 108 44.63 -15.10 -4.11
CA VAL A 108 43.99 -15.70 -2.94
C VAL A 108 44.63 -15.16 -1.67
N ILE A 109 43.79 -14.79 -0.71
CA ILE A 109 44.18 -14.50 0.67
C ILE A 109 43.42 -15.48 1.57
N LYS A 110 44.12 -16.24 2.40
CA LYS A 110 43.42 -17.15 3.32
C LYS A 110 42.73 -16.41 4.45
N ASN A 111 43.44 -15.50 5.09
CA ASN A 111 42.94 -14.68 6.20
C ASN A 111 43.18 -13.21 5.90
N LEU A 112 42.10 -12.44 5.77
CA LEU A 112 42.14 -11.00 5.60
C LEU A 112 41.65 -10.34 6.90
N THR A 113 42.42 -9.40 7.44
CA THR A 113 42.06 -8.73 8.69
C THR A 113 41.93 -7.23 8.49
N ASN A 114 40.75 -6.67 8.77
CA ASN A 114 40.48 -5.24 8.69
C ASN A 114 40.39 -4.61 10.09
N SER A 115 41.53 -4.23 10.68
CA SER A 115 41.53 -3.44 11.93
C SER A 115 41.40 -1.93 11.67
N LYS A 116 41.56 -1.52 10.41
CA LYS A 116 41.46 -0.14 9.91
C LYS A 116 40.87 -0.09 8.51
N SER A 117 40.56 1.11 8.03
CA SER A 117 39.91 1.31 6.74
C SER A 117 40.82 0.88 5.59
N SER A 118 40.25 0.11 4.67
CA SER A 118 40.94 -0.51 3.55
C SER A 118 40.45 0.05 2.22
N ARG A 119 41.34 0.02 1.23
CA ARG A 119 41.06 0.35 -0.17
C ARG A 119 41.54 -0.83 -1.01
N ILE A 120 40.65 -1.40 -1.81
CA ILE A 120 40.90 -2.59 -2.61
C ILE A 120 40.61 -2.25 -4.08
N ASP A 121 41.58 -2.51 -4.94
CA ASP A 121 41.50 -2.32 -6.39
C ASP A 121 41.71 -3.68 -7.06
N ILE A 122 40.64 -4.27 -7.57
CA ILE A 122 40.71 -5.53 -8.31
C ILE A 122 40.60 -5.18 -9.78
N GLY A 123 41.67 -5.45 -10.52
CA GLY A 123 41.73 -5.17 -11.95
C GLY A 123 40.59 -5.86 -12.71
N ASN A 124 40.18 -5.25 -13.81
CA ASN A 124 39.04 -5.70 -14.60
C ASN A 124 39.14 -7.20 -14.96
N GLY A 125 38.12 -7.97 -14.57
CA GLY A 125 38.01 -9.40 -14.84
C GLY A 125 38.89 -10.27 -13.94
N ASN A 126 39.67 -9.69 -13.03
CA ASN A 126 40.45 -10.44 -12.05
C ASN A 126 39.59 -10.77 -10.82
N ARG A 127 39.99 -11.84 -10.12
CA ARG A 127 39.34 -12.32 -8.91
C ARG A 127 40.25 -12.26 -7.69
N LEU A 128 39.78 -11.66 -6.61
CA LEU A 128 40.34 -11.83 -5.27
C LEU A 128 39.51 -12.85 -4.49
N THR A 129 40.10 -13.98 -4.12
CA THR A 129 39.46 -14.93 -3.21
C THR A 129 39.88 -14.65 -1.78
N VAL A 130 38.92 -14.53 -0.87
CA VAL A 130 39.18 -14.58 0.57
C VAL A 130 38.64 -15.91 1.10
N GLU A 131 39.52 -16.80 1.56
CA GLU A 131 39.11 -18.18 1.89
C GLU A 131 38.34 -18.29 3.20
N ASN A 132 38.82 -17.65 4.25
CA ASN A 132 38.21 -17.75 5.58
C ASN A 132 37.34 -16.54 5.88
N SER A 133 36.45 -16.70 6.86
CA SER A 133 35.64 -15.61 7.38
C SER A 133 36.48 -14.42 7.83
N PHE A 134 35.97 -13.22 7.57
CA PHE A 134 36.54 -11.96 8.03
C PHE A 134 35.45 -10.95 8.36
N GLU A 135 35.83 -9.88 9.05
CA GLU A 135 34.91 -8.85 9.53
C GLU A 135 35.36 -7.47 9.07
N ILE A 136 34.39 -6.61 8.76
CA ILE A 136 34.55 -5.16 8.76
C ILE A 136 33.94 -4.64 10.06
N PRO A 137 34.76 -4.27 11.06
CA PRO A 137 34.25 -3.82 12.34
C PRO A 137 33.55 -2.46 12.26
N ALA A 138 32.78 -2.12 13.29
CA ALA A 138 32.11 -0.83 13.37
C ALA A 138 33.06 0.36 13.17
N ASN A 139 32.61 1.37 12.43
CA ASN A 139 33.37 2.58 12.06
C ASN A 139 34.58 2.35 11.13
N ILE A 140 34.72 1.15 10.55
CA ILE A 140 35.76 0.85 9.55
C ILE A 140 35.12 0.73 8.18
N ASN A 141 35.82 1.24 7.15
CA ASN A 141 35.39 1.13 5.76
C ASN A 141 36.25 0.13 4.99
N MET A 142 35.63 -0.70 4.15
CA MET A 142 36.28 -1.38 3.03
C MET A 142 35.77 -0.76 1.74
N GLN A 143 36.66 -0.08 1.01
CA GLN A 143 36.31 0.61 -0.22
C GLN A 143 36.85 -0.13 -1.44
N PHE A 144 35.97 -0.52 -2.36
CA PHE A 144 36.36 -0.94 -3.71
C PHE A 144 36.59 0.29 -4.57
N VAL A 145 37.79 0.40 -5.13
CA VAL A 145 38.26 1.56 -5.90
C VAL A 145 38.83 1.12 -7.24
N GLY A 146 39.39 2.03 -8.04
CA GLY A 146 40.08 1.69 -9.28
C GLY A 146 39.18 1.74 -10.51
N SER A 147 39.43 0.88 -11.49
CA SER A 147 38.73 0.93 -12.78
C SER A 147 37.37 0.24 -12.81
N GLY A 148 37.05 -0.54 -11.78
CA GLY A 148 35.83 -1.34 -11.74
C GLY A 148 35.95 -2.72 -12.39
N SER A 149 34.83 -3.45 -12.41
CA SER A 149 34.69 -4.80 -13.00
C SER A 149 35.55 -5.90 -12.36
N GLY A 150 36.02 -5.69 -11.14
CA GLY A 150 36.72 -6.70 -10.35
C GLY A 150 35.76 -7.58 -9.55
N ILE A 151 36.19 -8.80 -9.22
CA ILE A 151 35.38 -9.76 -8.46
C ILE A 151 36.08 -10.06 -7.13
N MET A 152 35.41 -9.84 -6.01
CA MET A 152 35.83 -10.40 -4.72
C MET A 152 34.94 -11.61 -4.39
N GLN A 153 35.56 -12.78 -4.37
CA GLN A 153 34.92 -14.01 -3.93
C GLN A 153 35.14 -14.23 -2.44
N ILE A 154 34.04 -14.33 -1.71
CA ILE A 154 34.02 -14.71 -0.30
C ILE A 154 33.76 -16.22 -0.26
N ASN A 155 34.65 -17.04 0.30
CA ASN A 155 34.40 -18.49 0.37
C ASN A 155 33.58 -18.90 1.59
N ASP A 156 33.59 -18.07 2.63
CA ASP A 156 32.92 -18.31 3.91
C ASP A 156 32.04 -17.10 4.24
N THR A 157 32.29 -16.38 5.35
CA THR A 157 31.44 -15.25 5.77
C THR A 157 32.20 -13.92 5.82
N LEU A 158 31.61 -12.87 5.25
CA LEU A 158 31.97 -11.47 5.50
C LEU A 158 30.99 -10.87 6.51
N THR A 159 31.43 -10.65 7.75
CA THR A 159 30.62 -9.97 8.76
C THR A 159 30.76 -8.47 8.62
N LEU A 160 29.64 -7.77 8.53
CA LEU A 160 29.59 -6.34 8.27
C LEU A 160 28.95 -5.59 9.44
N SER A 161 29.79 -5.00 10.29
CA SER A 161 29.39 -4.03 11.33
C SER A 161 29.84 -2.60 10.99
N GLY A 162 30.83 -2.45 10.12
CA GLY A 162 31.23 -1.19 9.48
C GLY A 162 30.59 -1.02 8.10
N THR A 163 31.34 -0.48 7.15
CA THR A 163 30.84 -0.20 5.80
C THR A 163 31.65 -0.91 4.73
N VAL A 164 30.98 -1.56 3.79
CA VAL A 164 31.54 -1.94 2.48
C VAL A 164 31.00 -0.95 1.46
N LYS A 165 31.91 -0.29 0.74
CA LYS A 165 31.58 0.77 -0.21
C LYS A 165 32.14 0.47 -1.59
N PHE A 166 31.28 0.48 -2.60
CA PHE A 166 31.65 0.37 -4.01
C PHE A 166 31.79 1.77 -4.61
N ASP A 167 33.04 2.25 -4.72
CA ASP A 167 33.41 3.56 -5.24
C ASP A 167 33.97 3.49 -6.68
N ALA A 168 33.61 2.44 -7.39
CA ALA A 168 33.95 2.20 -8.78
C ALA A 168 32.92 1.23 -9.41
N PRO A 169 32.74 1.27 -10.74
CA PRO A 169 31.64 0.57 -11.40
C PRO A 169 31.81 -0.94 -11.51
N ASP A 170 30.68 -1.64 -11.57
CA ASP A 170 30.53 -3.05 -11.97
C ASP A 170 31.34 -4.04 -11.12
N TYR A 171 31.68 -3.68 -9.88
CA TYR A 171 32.25 -4.61 -8.92
C TYR A 171 31.25 -5.73 -8.58
N THR A 172 31.79 -6.90 -8.27
CA THR A 172 30.98 -8.06 -7.84
C THR A 172 31.50 -8.64 -6.53
N LEU A 173 30.61 -8.82 -5.56
CA LEU A 173 30.79 -9.74 -4.44
C LEU A 173 30.07 -11.05 -4.76
N ASP A 174 30.78 -12.19 -4.75
CA ASP A 174 30.17 -13.48 -5.08
C ASP A 174 30.48 -14.62 -4.09
N ASN A 175 29.69 -15.68 -4.23
CA ASN A 175 29.74 -16.96 -3.53
C ASN A 175 29.25 -16.94 -2.06
N GLY A 176 30.09 -16.57 -1.10
CA GLY A 176 29.85 -16.77 0.33
C GLY A 176 28.73 -15.91 0.92
N THR A 177 28.69 -15.80 2.23
CA THR A 177 27.63 -15.04 2.93
C THR A 177 28.13 -13.68 3.39
N ILE A 178 27.32 -12.64 3.18
CA ILE A 178 27.45 -11.33 3.83
C ILE A 178 26.52 -11.32 5.03
N ALA A 179 27.09 -11.30 6.23
CA ALA A 179 26.35 -11.19 7.48
C ALA A 179 26.23 -9.71 7.89
N LEU A 180 25.08 -9.10 7.62
CA LEU A 180 24.76 -7.73 8.00
C LEU A 180 24.51 -7.67 9.53
N ASN A 181 25.52 -7.23 10.26
CA ASN A 181 25.56 -7.18 11.72
C ASN A 181 25.68 -5.74 12.21
N GLY A 182 24.73 -4.89 11.82
CA GLY A 182 24.74 -3.46 12.16
C GLY A 182 25.38 -2.56 11.11
N GLY A 183 25.93 -3.14 10.04
CA GLY A 183 26.76 -2.42 9.08
C GLY A 183 26.02 -1.88 7.87
N THR A 184 26.79 -1.29 6.96
CA THR A 184 26.29 -0.60 5.76
C THR A 184 26.89 -1.18 4.48
N LEU A 185 26.04 -1.50 3.51
CA LEU A 185 26.42 -1.80 2.14
C LEU A 185 26.13 -0.57 1.26
N GLU A 186 27.16 0.10 0.78
CA GLU A 186 27.03 1.36 0.04
C GLU A 186 27.52 1.21 -1.41
N SER A 187 26.67 1.57 -2.37
CA SER A 187 26.93 1.49 -3.80
C SER A 187 26.91 2.88 -4.42
N SER A 188 28.09 3.46 -4.68
CA SER A 188 28.22 4.75 -5.37
C SER A 188 28.09 4.60 -6.90
N ASP A 189 28.29 3.39 -7.40
CA ASP A 189 28.14 2.99 -8.80
C ASP A 189 27.26 1.75 -8.94
N ASN A 190 27.02 1.28 -10.18
CA ASN A 190 26.36 0.00 -10.38
C ASN A 190 27.22 -1.13 -9.81
N THR A 191 26.60 -2.07 -9.09
CA THR A 191 27.31 -3.16 -8.40
C THR A 191 26.46 -4.41 -8.38
N THR A 192 27.10 -5.57 -8.39
CA THR A 192 26.46 -6.87 -8.19
C THR A 192 26.85 -7.48 -6.85
N VAL A 193 25.85 -7.96 -6.10
CA VAL A 193 26.03 -8.79 -4.92
C VAL A 193 25.34 -10.12 -5.17
N ALA A 194 26.15 -11.10 -5.55
CA ALA A 194 25.74 -12.48 -5.78
C ALA A 194 25.99 -13.40 -4.57
N SER A 195 26.66 -12.88 -3.54
CA SER A 195 26.74 -13.49 -2.21
C SER A 195 25.37 -13.47 -1.52
N ASP A 196 25.07 -14.51 -0.74
CA ASP A 196 23.87 -14.53 0.11
C ASP A 196 23.97 -13.45 1.19
N ILE A 197 22.86 -12.81 1.52
CA ILE A 197 22.81 -11.85 2.64
C ILE A 197 22.03 -12.46 3.81
N GLN A 198 22.65 -12.46 4.99
CA GLN A 198 21.99 -12.74 6.27
C GLN A 198 21.85 -11.45 7.07
N HIS A 199 20.62 -11.08 7.43
CA HIS A 199 20.32 -9.88 8.21
C HIS A 199 20.27 -10.20 9.71
N LEU A 200 21.37 -9.91 10.42
CA LEU A 200 21.56 -10.28 11.84
C LEU A 200 21.19 -9.16 12.82
N SER A 201 21.29 -7.91 12.39
CA SER A 201 20.97 -6.72 13.20
C SER A 201 20.64 -5.55 12.28
N ASP A 202 19.99 -4.51 12.81
CA ASP A 202 19.59 -3.31 12.07
C ASP A 202 20.72 -2.78 11.17
N SER A 203 20.50 -2.82 9.85
CA SER A 203 21.56 -2.54 8.87
C SER A 203 21.07 -1.60 7.77
N THR A 204 22.00 -1.08 6.99
CA THR A 204 21.70 -0.10 5.93
C THR A 204 22.22 -0.55 4.58
N VAL A 205 21.42 -0.31 3.53
CA VAL A 205 21.83 -0.38 2.13
C VAL A 205 21.67 1.01 1.52
N ILE A 206 22.73 1.54 0.92
CA ILE A 206 22.72 2.86 0.27
C ILE A 206 23.04 2.65 -1.20
N VAL A 207 22.16 3.10 -2.10
CA VAL A 207 22.41 3.07 -3.54
C VAL A 207 22.32 4.48 -4.08
N ALA A 208 23.41 4.98 -4.66
CA ALA A 208 23.45 6.35 -5.17
C ALA A 208 22.45 6.59 -6.31
N ALA A 209 21.98 7.84 -6.41
CA ALA A 209 20.99 8.24 -7.40
C ALA A 209 21.37 7.86 -8.84
N GLY A 210 20.43 7.22 -9.53
CA GLY A 210 20.62 6.73 -10.90
C GLY A 210 21.62 5.58 -11.03
N ARG A 211 21.95 4.89 -9.93
CA ARG A 211 22.68 3.62 -9.91
C ARG A 211 21.76 2.47 -9.51
N THR A 212 22.23 1.25 -9.74
CA THR A 212 21.56 0.02 -9.35
C THR A 212 22.51 -0.89 -8.60
N LEU A 213 22.08 -1.37 -7.42
CA LEU A 213 22.67 -2.54 -6.77
C LEU A 213 21.84 -3.75 -7.16
N THR A 214 22.45 -4.69 -7.88
CA THR A 214 21.83 -5.97 -8.27
C THR A 214 22.14 -7.03 -7.21
N TYR A 215 21.11 -7.52 -6.53
CA TYR A 215 21.20 -8.62 -5.58
C TYR A 215 20.67 -9.92 -6.22
N SER A 216 21.50 -10.95 -6.25
CA SER A 216 21.19 -12.25 -6.86
C SER A 216 21.58 -13.43 -5.97
N GLY A 217 21.78 -13.21 -4.67
CA GLY A 217 21.84 -14.29 -3.68
C GLY A 217 20.44 -14.83 -3.36
N ASP A 218 20.37 -15.72 -2.37
CA ASP A 218 19.10 -16.30 -1.88
C ASP A 218 18.09 -15.24 -1.35
N VAL A 219 16.86 -15.66 -1.09
CA VAL A 219 15.80 -14.81 -0.47
C VAL A 219 16.34 -14.06 0.76
N LEU A 220 16.31 -12.72 0.71
CA LEU A 220 16.74 -11.88 1.84
C LEU A 220 15.60 -11.77 2.86
N GLN A 221 15.78 -12.42 4.00
CA GLN A 221 14.89 -12.35 5.15
C GLN A 221 15.25 -11.15 6.03
N ILE A 222 14.26 -10.31 6.35
CA ILE A 222 14.45 -9.13 7.21
C ILE A 222 14.62 -9.54 8.68
N GLY A 223 13.99 -10.62 9.13
CA GLY A 223 14.01 -11.03 10.54
C GLY A 223 13.37 -9.98 11.46
N ALA A 224 13.66 -10.04 12.75
CA ALA A 224 13.11 -9.12 13.77
C ALA A 224 13.86 -7.76 13.85
N ASN A 225 14.38 -7.29 12.71
CA ASN A 225 15.29 -6.15 12.62
C ASN A 225 14.77 -5.14 11.58
N THR A 226 15.41 -3.96 11.54
CA THR A 226 15.17 -2.91 10.56
C THR A 226 16.24 -2.93 9.46
N LEU A 227 15.83 -3.12 8.20
CA LEU A 227 16.71 -2.87 7.05
C LEU A 227 16.38 -1.51 6.45
N THR A 228 17.31 -0.57 6.51
CA THR A 228 17.14 0.78 5.93
C THR A 228 17.73 0.84 4.52
N MET A 229 16.97 1.36 3.56
CA MET A 229 17.38 1.54 2.17
C MET A 229 17.29 3.01 1.76
N SER A 230 18.40 3.59 1.27
CA SER A 230 18.49 5.02 0.94
C SER A 230 19.36 5.32 -0.29
N GLY A 231 19.53 6.61 -0.62
CA GLY A 231 20.53 7.12 -1.59
C GLY A 231 20.00 7.50 -2.98
N GLY A 232 18.74 7.22 -3.29
CA GLY A 232 18.04 7.59 -4.53
C GLY A 232 18.24 6.64 -5.72
N GLY A 233 18.95 5.52 -5.53
CA GLY A 233 19.17 4.48 -6.54
C GLY A 233 18.15 3.35 -6.50
N ASN A 234 18.41 2.29 -7.26
CA ASN A 234 17.55 1.12 -7.34
C ASN A 234 18.22 -0.09 -6.64
N PHE A 235 17.44 -0.81 -5.85
CA PHE A 235 17.81 -2.13 -5.34
C PHE A 235 17.09 -3.20 -6.17
N TYR A 236 17.82 -3.84 -7.08
CA TYR A 236 17.27 -4.88 -7.95
C TYR A 236 17.55 -6.26 -7.35
N ASN A 237 16.60 -6.81 -6.60
CA ASN A 237 16.68 -8.16 -6.04
C ASN A 237 15.99 -9.18 -6.94
N THR A 238 16.67 -10.30 -7.23
CA THR A 238 16.13 -11.37 -8.09
C THR A 238 15.00 -12.12 -7.40
N ASP A 239 15.19 -12.47 -6.13
CA ASP A 239 14.19 -13.06 -5.25
C ASP A 239 13.63 -12.03 -4.26
N ASN A 240 12.53 -12.35 -3.58
CA ASN A 240 11.84 -11.43 -2.66
C ASN A 240 12.71 -10.93 -1.50
N LEU A 241 12.58 -9.65 -1.19
CA LEU A 241 12.89 -9.09 0.13
C LEU A 241 11.70 -9.39 1.06
N THR A 242 11.89 -10.27 2.03
CA THR A 242 10.76 -10.84 2.79
C THR A 242 10.72 -10.32 4.22
N LEU A 243 9.63 -9.63 4.57
CA LEU A 243 9.26 -9.34 5.96
C LEU A 243 8.70 -10.64 6.58
N ASN A 244 9.57 -11.41 7.24
CA ASN A 244 9.33 -12.78 7.67
C ASN A 244 9.27 -12.96 9.20
N HIS A 245 9.20 -11.87 9.96
CA HIS A 245 9.00 -11.86 11.40
C HIS A 245 7.92 -10.83 11.75
N GLU A 246 7.24 -11.01 12.88
CA GLU A 246 6.17 -10.11 13.32
C GLU A 246 6.63 -8.66 13.57
N ASP A 247 7.94 -8.48 13.79
CA ASP A 247 8.65 -7.23 14.06
C ASP A 247 9.55 -6.77 12.89
N SER A 248 9.45 -7.41 11.72
CA SER A 248 10.25 -7.02 10.55
C SER A 248 9.95 -5.59 10.12
N VAL A 249 10.99 -4.77 9.95
CA VAL A 249 10.85 -3.42 9.38
C VAL A 249 11.70 -3.31 8.13
N LEU A 250 11.07 -3.00 7.00
CA LEU A 250 11.75 -2.55 5.80
C LEU A 250 11.55 -1.05 5.69
N LYS A 251 12.63 -0.28 5.78
CA LYS A 251 12.58 1.18 5.75
C LYS A 251 13.10 1.72 4.42
N MET A 252 12.23 2.34 3.63
CA MET A 252 12.53 3.02 2.37
C MET A 252 12.77 4.51 2.62
N ASP A 253 13.98 4.84 3.09
CA ASP A 253 14.42 6.22 3.39
C ASP A 253 15.13 6.86 2.20
N GLY A 254 14.39 7.00 1.10
CA GLY A 254 14.89 7.64 -0.11
C GLY A 254 15.62 6.71 -1.09
N ILE A 255 15.42 5.39 -1.00
CA ILE A 255 15.68 4.51 -2.14
C ILE A 255 14.63 4.77 -3.23
N ALA A 256 15.01 4.76 -4.52
CA ALA A 256 14.05 5.06 -5.59
C ALA A 256 13.17 3.85 -5.95
N LYS A 257 13.76 2.65 -6.04
CA LYS A 257 13.05 1.43 -6.41
C LYS A 257 13.57 0.20 -5.66
N VAL A 258 12.66 -0.66 -5.22
CA VAL A 258 12.94 -2.05 -4.84
C VAL A 258 12.17 -2.98 -5.78
N GLU A 259 12.79 -4.05 -6.25
CA GLU A 259 12.14 -4.90 -7.26
C GLU A 259 11.04 -5.78 -6.64
N HIS A 260 11.38 -6.68 -5.72
CA HIS A 260 10.40 -7.63 -5.18
C HIS A 260 10.30 -7.55 -3.66
N VAL A 261 9.10 -7.31 -3.11
CA VAL A 261 8.85 -7.30 -1.66
C VAL A 261 7.75 -8.31 -1.31
N ALA A 262 7.93 -9.07 -0.24
CA ALA A 262 6.94 -10.03 0.22
C ALA A 262 6.64 -9.92 1.72
N PHE A 263 5.36 -10.05 2.06
CA PHE A 263 4.89 -10.18 3.43
C PHE A 263 4.71 -11.67 3.77
N GLY A 264 5.71 -12.23 4.44
CA GLY A 264 5.83 -13.64 4.78
C GLY A 264 5.31 -14.02 6.17
N GLU A 265 5.10 -13.04 7.06
CA GLU A 265 4.56 -13.20 8.41
C GLU A 265 3.49 -12.14 8.70
N ASN A 266 2.60 -12.39 9.67
CA ASN A 266 1.65 -11.36 10.12
C ASN A 266 2.40 -10.30 10.94
N LEU A 267 2.41 -9.06 10.47
CA LEU A 267 3.11 -7.97 11.14
C LEU A 267 2.31 -7.44 12.34
N SER A 268 2.81 -7.68 13.55
CA SER A 268 2.20 -7.19 14.80
C SER A 268 2.89 -5.90 15.26
N GLY A 269 4.23 -5.89 15.31
CA GLY A 269 5.08 -4.73 15.60
C GLY A 269 5.84 -4.17 14.38
N GLY A 270 6.03 -4.98 13.34
CA GLY A 270 6.73 -4.64 12.10
C GLY A 270 5.86 -3.92 11.07
N PHE A 271 6.49 -3.33 10.05
CA PHE A 271 5.84 -2.63 8.95
C PHE A 271 6.80 -2.30 7.80
N LEU A 272 6.25 -1.98 6.63
CA LEU A 272 6.96 -1.28 5.57
C LEU A 272 6.89 0.23 5.84
N ASP A 273 8.04 0.86 6.07
CA ASP A 273 8.19 2.28 6.43
C ASP A 273 8.66 3.07 5.19
N VAL A 274 7.87 4.03 4.71
CA VAL A 274 8.15 4.81 3.49
C VAL A 274 8.26 6.29 3.84
N ASP A 275 9.49 6.74 4.05
CA ASP A 275 9.81 8.13 4.43
C ASP A 275 9.90 9.07 3.22
N GLN A 276 10.13 8.54 2.02
CA GLN A 276 10.27 9.31 0.78
C GLN A 276 9.70 8.55 -0.42
N ASN A 277 9.39 9.29 -1.48
CA ASN A 277 8.78 8.73 -2.69
C ASN A 277 9.58 7.54 -3.21
N SER A 278 8.90 6.41 -3.34
CA SER A 278 9.53 5.13 -3.62
C SER A 278 8.65 4.28 -4.52
N THR A 279 9.27 3.38 -5.27
CA THR A 279 8.57 2.42 -6.12
C THR A 279 8.87 0.98 -5.67
N ILE A 280 7.84 0.14 -5.63
CA ILE A 280 8.00 -1.32 -5.57
C ILE A 280 7.44 -1.92 -6.86
N GLN A 281 8.23 -2.74 -7.56
CA GLN A 281 7.76 -3.40 -8.79
C GLN A 281 6.67 -4.41 -8.46
N THR A 282 6.99 -5.40 -7.62
CA THR A 282 6.07 -6.47 -7.25
C THR A 282 5.94 -6.58 -5.73
N ILE A 283 4.70 -6.58 -5.24
CA ILE A 283 4.38 -6.95 -3.86
C ILE A 283 3.64 -8.28 -3.85
N SER A 284 4.01 -9.16 -2.91
CA SER A 284 3.28 -10.40 -2.64
C SER A 284 2.80 -10.48 -1.20
N HIS A 285 1.51 -10.80 -1.03
CA HIS A 285 0.88 -11.00 0.27
C HIS A 285 0.58 -12.47 0.50
N THR A 286 1.28 -13.09 1.45
CA THR A 286 0.87 -14.40 1.99
C THR A 286 0.27 -14.28 3.38
N LYS A 287 0.47 -13.12 4.01
CA LYS A 287 0.08 -12.77 5.38
C LYS A 287 -0.32 -11.30 5.47
N SER A 288 -0.86 -10.92 6.62
CA SER A 288 -1.29 -9.56 6.89
C SER A 288 -0.10 -8.60 6.98
N SER A 289 -0.27 -7.41 6.42
CA SER A 289 0.78 -6.41 6.22
C SER A 289 0.38 -5.08 6.87
N LYS A 290 1.41 -4.30 7.24
CA LYS A 290 1.30 -2.95 7.75
C LYS A 290 2.24 -2.05 6.99
N LEU A 291 1.74 -0.91 6.54
CA LEU A 291 2.48 0.11 5.82
C LEU A 291 2.35 1.42 6.59
N ASP A 292 3.46 2.10 6.82
CA ASP A 292 3.51 3.50 7.25
C ASP A 292 4.09 4.31 6.09
N ILE A 293 3.34 5.28 5.59
CA ILE A 293 3.75 6.14 4.49
C ILE A 293 3.69 7.57 5.01
N ALA A 294 4.83 8.25 4.97
CA ALA A 294 4.94 9.61 5.46
C ALA A 294 4.00 10.58 4.74
N ASP A 295 3.65 11.68 5.42
CA ASP A 295 2.80 12.73 4.86
C ASP A 295 3.35 13.23 3.51
N GLN A 296 2.45 13.43 2.53
CA GLN A 296 2.78 13.90 1.17
C GLN A 296 3.77 12.99 0.41
N THR A 297 3.93 11.75 0.85
CA THR A 297 4.80 10.76 0.21
C THR A 297 4.00 9.76 -0.59
N ASN A 298 4.52 9.39 -1.76
CA ASN A 298 3.93 8.39 -2.65
C ASN A 298 4.72 7.08 -2.61
N LEU A 299 4.03 5.99 -2.28
CA LEU A 299 4.47 4.64 -2.60
C LEU A 299 3.82 4.20 -3.91
N THR A 300 4.61 4.12 -4.98
CA THR A 300 4.13 3.60 -6.27
C THR A 300 4.24 2.08 -6.30
N LEU A 301 3.12 1.40 -6.54
CA LEU A 301 3.04 -0.06 -6.70
C LEU A 301 2.76 -0.38 -8.17
N VAL A 302 3.70 -1.05 -8.83
CA VAL A 302 3.67 -1.18 -10.28
C VAL A 302 2.77 -2.33 -10.74
N ASP A 303 3.08 -3.55 -10.29
CA ASP A 303 2.33 -4.73 -10.71
C ASP A 303 1.04 -4.89 -9.90
N SER A 304 0.07 -5.58 -10.51
CA SER A 304 -1.14 -5.98 -9.78
C SER A 304 -0.82 -6.89 -8.61
N PHE A 305 -1.53 -6.72 -7.50
CA PHE A 305 -1.46 -7.65 -6.37
C PHE A 305 -2.83 -7.83 -5.71
N GLU A 306 -2.92 -8.85 -4.85
CA GLU A 306 -4.12 -9.17 -4.09
C GLU A 306 -3.83 -9.03 -2.59
N ILE A 307 -4.79 -8.48 -1.84
CA ILE A 307 -4.92 -8.67 -0.40
C ILE A 307 -5.79 -9.93 -0.21
N PRO A 308 -5.20 -11.08 0.20
CA PRO A 308 -5.91 -12.36 0.17
C PRO A 308 -7.01 -12.45 1.23
N GLN A 309 -7.97 -13.36 0.99
CA GLN A 309 -9.03 -13.66 1.95
C GLN A 309 -8.47 -14.02 3.34
N GLY A 310 -9.05 -13.42 4.38
CA GLY A 310 -8.63 -13.62 5.77
C GLY A 310 -7.32 -12.93 6.15
N GLN A 311 -6.72 -12.14 5.25
CA GLN A 311 -5.59 -11.27 5.53
C GLN A 311 -5.99 -9.79 5.47
N ALA A 312 -5.17 -8.93 6.06
CA ALA A 312 -5.34 -7.49 6.01
C ALA A 312 -4.11 -6.78 5.44
N MET A 313 -4.31 -5.64 4.78
CA MET A 313 -3.29 -4.61 4.61
C MET A 313 -3.74 -3.38 5.40
N GLU A 314 -2.92 -2.92 6.33
CA GLU A 314 -3.21 -1.74 7.14
C GLU A 314 -2.28 -0.58 6.77
N LEU A 315 -2.88 0.57 6.43
CA LEU A 315 -2.16 1.84 6.32
C LEU A 315 -2.22 2.53 7.68
N GLN A 316 -1.10 2.57 8.38
CA GLN A 316 -0.96 3.17 9.70
C GLN A 316 -0.07 4.42 9.65
N GLY A 317 0.18 5.02 10.82
CA GLY A 317 1.11 6.14 10.96
C GLY A 317 0.43 7.49 11.14
N SER A 318 1.19 8.55 10.95
CA SER A 318 0.71 9.92 11.16
C SER A 318 -0.26 10.41 10.08
N GLY A 319 -0.28 9.75 8.92
CA GLY A 319 -1.19 10.02 7.82
C GLY A 319 -0.62 10.88 6.69
N GLY A 320 -1.42 11.06 5.63
CA GLY A 320 -1.13 11.89 4.45
C GLY A 320 -0.33 11.19 3.35
N GLY A 321 0.05 9.93 3.56
CA GLY A 321 0.69 9.10 2.55
C GLY A 321 -0.28 8.65 1.45
N THR A 322 0.27 8.41 0.26
CA THR A 322 -0.46 7.96 -0.92
C THR A 322 0.08 6.62 -1.40
N ILE A 323 -0.81 5.66 -1.64
CA ILE A 323 -0.52 4.52 -2.52
C ILE A 323 -0.94 4.89 -3.93
N ASP A 324 0.03 4.88 -4.86
CA ASP A 324 -0.19 5.13 -6.28
C ASP A 324 -0.11 3.80 -7.05
N ILE A 325 -1.26 3.31 -7.51
CA ILE A 325 -1.40 2.02 -8.18
C ILE A 325 -1.13 2.22 -9.67
N SER A 326 -0.15 1.55 -10.25
CA SER A 326 0.03 1.59 -11.71
C SER A 326 -0.90 0.63 -12.45
N ASP A 327 -1.24 -0.51 -11.83
CA ASP A 327 -2.19 -1.50 -12.38
C ASP A 327 -3.43 -1.69 -11.48
N ASN A 328 -3.59 -2.83 -10.80
CA ASN A 328 -4.79 -3.11 -10.00
C ASN A 328 -4.47 -3.67 -8.60
N ILE A 329 -5.19 -3.21 -7.59
CA ILE A 329 -5.29 -3.91 -6.30
C ILE A 329 -6.56 -4.76 -6.33
N THR A 330 -6.44 -6.05 -6.02
CA THR A 330 -7.60 -6.92 -5.74
C THR A 330 -7.77 -7.08 -4.24
N LEU A 331 -8.97 -6.77 -3.76
CA LEU A 331 -9.34 -6.82 -2.36
C LEU A 331 -10.29 -8.00 -2.12
N SER A 332 -9.71 -9.15 -1.73
CA SER A 332 -10.44 -10.32 -1.23
C SER A 332 -10.42 -10.42 0.30
N GLY A 333 -9.45 -9.75 0.94
CA GLY A 333 -9.33 -9.57 2.38
C GLY A 333 -9.80 -8.18 2.83
N ILE A 334 -9.05 -7.57 3.76
CA ILE A 334 -9.38 -6.26 4.34
C ILE A 334 -8.29 -5.24 4.01
N LEU A 335 -8.66 -4.08 3.46
CA LEU A 335 -7.78 -2.92 3.37
C LEU A 335 -8.21 -1.92 4.45
N LYS A 336 -7.36 -1.73 5.46
CA LYS A 336 -7.59 -0.83 6.59
C LYS A 336 -6.91 0.52 6.36
N LEU A 337 -7.67 1.60 6.41
CA LEU A 337 -7.23 2.98 6.24
C LEU A 337 -7.18 3.66 7.63
N ASN A 338 -6.12 3.36 8.38
CA ASN A 338 -6.00 3.69 9.80
C ASN A 338 -5.15 4.93 10.09
N ALA A 339 -4.48 5.48 9.07
CA ALA A 339 -3.80 6.77 9.13
C ALA A 339 -4.68 7.87 8.53
N ALA A 340 -4.58 9.09 9.08
CA ALA A 340 -5.36 10.23 8.62
C ALA A 340 -5.00 10.63 7.18
N ASN A 341 -5.97 11.04 6.39
CA ASN A 341 -5.79 11.53 5.02
C ASN A 341 -5.00 10.58 4.09
N ASN A 342 -5.09 9.27 4.30
CA ASN A 342 -4.54 8.30 3.35
C ASN A 342 -5.23 8.46 1.99
N ILE A 343 -4.45 8.28 0.91
CA ILE A 343 -4.97 8.33 -0.45
C ILE A 343 -4.62 7.04 -1.19
N ILE A 344 -5.63 6.40 -1.78
CA ILE A 344 -5.44 5.35 -2.79
C ILE A 344 -5.69 5.98 -4.16
N SER A 345 -4.70 5.97 -5.04
CA SER A 345 -4.75 6.67 -6.34
C SER A 345 -4.23 5.82 -7.50
N GLY A 346 -4.34 6.35 -8.72
CA GLY A 346 -3.87 5.67 -9.93
C GLY A 346 -4.92 4.72 -10.51
N GLY A 347 -4.54 3.45 -10.68
CA GLY A 347 -5.26 2.39 -11.36
C GLY A 347 -6.57 1.96 -10.71
N LYS A 348 -6.84 0.65 -10.63
CA LYS A 348 -8.15 0.15 -10.15
C LYS A 348 -8.06 -0.51 -8.79
N LEU A 349 -9.10 -0.27 -7.99
CA LEU A 349 -9.40 -1.01 -6.77
C LEU A 349 -10.54 -1.99 -7.08
N LEU A 350 -10.19 -3.26 -7.26
CA LEU A 350 -11.12 -4.35 -7.52
C LEU A 350 -11.55 -4.96 -6.19
N ILE A 351 -12.83 -4.90 -5.82
CA ILE A 351 -13.36 -5.54 -4.61
C ILE A 351 -13.97 -6.88 -4.99
N ASN A 352 -13.48 -7.95 -4.37
CA ASN A 352 -13.81 -9.34 -4.67
C ASN A 352 -14.18 -10.07 -3.37
N ASP A 353 -15.33 -9.72 -2.78
CA ASP A 353 -15.81 -10.18 -1.46
C ASP A 353 -14.98 -9.65 -0.28
N GLY A 354 -14.12 -8.66 -0.53
CA GLY A 354 -13.33 -7.99 0.49
C GLY A 354 -14.00 -6.76 1.12
N MET A 355 -13.28 -6.17 2.08
CA MET A 355 -13.75 -5.08 2.91
C MET A 355 -12.79 -3.89 2.89
N LEU A 356 -13.32 -2.69 2.66
CA LEU A 356 -12.64 -1.45 3.01
C LEU A 356 -12.99 -1.09 4.45
N ASP A 357 -11.99 -0.96 5.30
CA ASP A 357 -12.13 -0.65 6.72
C ASP A 357 -11.52 0.73 6.98
N LEU A 358 -12.33 1.67 7.48
CA LEU A 358 -11.97 3.07 7.60
C LEU A 358 -12.01 3.51 9.06
N ASP A 359 -10.84 3.71 9.66
CA ASP A 359 -10.71 4.27 11.02
C ASP A 359 -10.34 5.76 11.05
N GLN A 360 -9.85 6.32 9.94
CA GLN A 360 -9.56 7.75 9.79
C GLN A 360 -10.08 8.29 8.46
N ASP A 361 -10.19 9.61 8.34
CA ASP A 361 -10.56 10.23 7.06
C ASP A 361 -9.59 9.79 5.95
N ALA A 362 -10.10 9.37 4.81
CA ALA A 362 -9.29 8.90 3.69
C ALA A 362 -9.95 9.18 2.34
N SER A 363 -9.20 9.02 1.26
CA SER A 363 -9.69 9.24 -0.11
C SER A 363 -9.33 8.08 -1.04
N ILE A 364 -10.28 7.68 -1.88
CA ILE A 364 -10.06 6.78 -3.01
C ILE A 364 -10.21 7.59 -4.30
N ALA A 365 -9.08 7.88 -4.92
CA ALA A 365 -9.00 8.50 -6.24
C ALA A 365 -8.88 7.47 -7.38
N SER A 366 -8.60 6.21 -7.06
CA SER A 366 -8.65 5.08 -7.99
C SER A 366 -10.08 4.74 -8.41
N GLN A 367 -10.23 4.11 -9.58
CA GLN A 367 -11.53 3.58 -10.00
C GLN A 367 -11.89 2.35 -9.15
N ILE A 368 -13.07 2.36 -8.52
CA ILE A 368 -13.61 1.21 -7.78
C ILE A 368 -14.39 0.31 -8.75
N ILE A 369 -14.15 -1.01 -8.68
CA ILE A 369 -14.92 -2.01 -9.42
C ILE A 369 -15.29 -3.15 -8.47
N LEU A 370 -16.58 -3.52 -8.45
CA LEU A 370 -17.08 -4.67 -7.71
C LEU A 370 -17.09 -5.90 -8.63
N ASN A 371 -16.24 -6.89 -8.34
CA ASN A 371 -16.23 -8.20 -9.00
C ASN A 371 -17.11 -9.24 -8.27
N ASP A 372 -17.29 -9.05 -6.97
CA ASP A 372 -18.24 -9.76 -6.13
C ASP A 372 -18.88 -8.74 -5.16
N ASN A 373 -19.61 -9.21 -4.15
CA ASN A 373 -20.10 -8.36 -3.07
C ASN A 373 -18.94 -7.57 -2.44
N ALA A 374 -19.28 -6.41 -1.89
CA ALA A 374 -18.32 -5.54 -1.26
C ALA A 374 -18.86 -5.03 0.06
N SER A 375 -17.95 -4.74 0.98
CA SER A 375 -18.28 -4.06 2.24
C SER A 375 -17.37 -2.87 2.46
N MET A 376 -17.93 -1.82 3.06
CA MET A 376 -17.20 -0.67 3.57
C MET A 376 -17.59 -0.50 5.04
N ASP A 377 -16.65 -0.71 5.96
CA ASP A 377 -16.82 -0.41 7.38
C ASP A 377 -16.32 1.02 7.63
N LEU A 378 -17.24 1.93 7.96
CA LEU A 378 -16.95 3.34 8.13
C LEU A 378 -17.07 3.73 9.61
N SER A 379 -15.94 4.02 10.26
CA SER A 379 -15.90 4.44 11.67
C SER A 379 -16.59 5.79 11.91
N SER A 380 -17.05 5.99 13.15
CA SER A 380 -17.82 7.18 13.54
C SER A 380 -17.12 8.49 13.21
N GLY A 381 -17.87 9.39 12.56
CA GLY A 381 -17.41 10.73 12.25
C GLY A 381 -16.25 10.77 11.24
N LYS A 382 -15.90 9.63 10.65
CA LYS A 382 -14.87 9.53 9.60
C LYS A 382 -15.49 9.62 8.23
N LYS A 383 -14.73 10.16 7.29
CA LYS A 383 -15.13 10.39 5.91
C LYS A 383 -14.27 9.60 4.94
N LEU A 384 -14.88 8.72 4.15
CA LEU A 384 -14.28 8.16 2.95
C LEU A 384 -14.70 9.01 1.74
N SER A 385 -13.75 9.67 1.08
CA SER A 385 -14.03 10.46 -0.12
C SER A 385 -13.71 9.65 -1.38
N VAL A 386 -14.69 9.40 -2.24
CA VAL A 386 -14.49 8.71 -3.52
C VAL A 386 -14.60 9.72 -4.66
N THR A 387 -13.54 9.82 -5.46
CA THR A 387 -13.46 10.90 -6.46
C THR A 387 -13.93 10.49 -7.85
N GLN A 388 -14.02 9.20 -8.13
CA GLN A 388 -14.49 8.68 -9.42
C GLN A 388 -15.87 8.05 -9.28
N SER A 389 -16.65 8.11 -10.35
CA SER A 389 -17.88 7.34 -10.45
C SER A 389 -17.60 5.82 -10.38
N PHE A 390 -18.50 5.09 -9.73
CA PHE A 390 -18.47 3.61 -9.70
C PHE A 390 -19.87 3.03 -9.67
N GLU A 391 -19.98 1.73 -9.89
CA GLU A 391 -21.25 1.02 -10.02
C GLU A 391 -21.36 -0.14 -9.01
N VAL A 392 -22.56 -0.34 -8.46
CA VAL A 392 -22.99 -1.59 -7.82
C VAL A 392 -23.78 -2.41 -8.84
N PRO A 393 -23.22 -3.47 -9.44
CA PRO A 393 -23.87 -4.26 -10.49
C PRO A 393 -25.15 -4.98 -10.02
N ALA A 394 -26.05 -5.30 -10.95
CA ALA A 394 -27.42 -5.82 -10.69
C ALA A 394 -27.53 -7.06 -9.77
N ASN A 395 -26.47 -7.85 -9.70
CA ASN A 395 -26.41 -9.10 -8.97
C ASN A 395 -25.45 -9.05 -7.78
N LEU A 396 -24.95 -7.87 -7.43
CA LEU A 396 -24.03 -7.65 -6.33
C LEU A 396 -24.62 -6.70 -5.30
N LYS A 397 -24.08 -6.80 -4.09
CA LYS A 397 -24.39 -5.94 -2.95
C LYS A 397 -23.17 -5.13 -2.55
N LEU A 398 -23.37 -3.84 -2.29
CA LEU A 398 -22.45 -3.01 -1.51
C LEU A 398 -23.05 -2.81 -0.13
N GLU A 399 -22.38 -3.34 0.89
CA GLU A 399 -22.73 -3.11 2.29
C GLU A 399 -21.97 -1.91 2.84
N ILE A 400 -22.68 -0.91 3.33
CA ILE A 400 -22.12 0.13 4.19
C ILE A 400 -22.37 -0.31 5.63
N ALA A 401 -21.29 -0.79 6.24
CA ALA A 401 -21.22 -1.14 7.65
C ALA A 401 -20.52 -0.02 8.42
N GLY A 402 -20.48 -0.16 9.73
CA GLY A 402 -19.80 0.78 10.61
C GLY A 402 -19.65 0.17 11.99
N THR A 403 -18.56 0.43 12.67
CA THR A 403 -18.55 0.25 14.14
C THR A 403 -19.45 1.29 14.81
N ASP A 404 -19.55 2.52 14.28
CA ASP A 404 -20.27 3.62 14.94
C ASP A 404 -20.84 4.73 13.98
N GLY A 405 -20.89 4.50 12.67
CA GLY A 405 -21.55 5.38 11.69
C GLY A 405 -20.66 6.49 11.08
N GLY A 406 -20.07 6.20 9.92
CA GLY A 406 -19.23 7.12 9.13
C GLY A 406 -19.93 7.72 7.90
N SER A 407 -19.18 8.49 7.11
CA SER A 407 -19.66 9.16 5.90
C SER A 407 -18.95 8.65 4.65
N LEU A 408 -19.72 8.21 3.65
CA LEU A 408 -19.25 8.07 2.28
C LEU A 408 -19.53 9.36 1.51
N SER A 409 -18.51 9.97 0.92
CA SER A 409 -18.62 11.21 0.14
C SER A 409 -18.30 10.96 -1.31
N LEU A 410 -19.19 11.39 -2.19
CA LEU A 410 -19.10 11.15 -3.62
C LEU A 410 -18.73 12.46 -4.33
N SER A 411 -17.66 12.48 -5.10
CA SER A 411 -17.39 13.62 -6.00
C SER A 411 -18.26 13.57 -7.26
N GLU A 412 -18.66 12.37 -7.67
CA GLU A 412 -19.45 12.12 -8.88
C GLU A 412 -20.66 11.22 -8.59
N THR A 413 -20.91 10.21 -9.43
CA THR A 413 -22.10 9.35 -9.36
C THR A 413 -21.74 7.96 -8.84
N LEU A 414 -22.47 7.51 -7.81
CA LEU A 414 -22.61 6.09 -7.48
C LEU A 414 -23.84 5.54 -8.21
N LYS A 415 -23.60 4.76 -9.25
CA LYS A 415 -24.67 4.08 -9.98
C LYS A 415 -25.02 2.79 -9.27
N ILE A 416 -26.29 2.59 -8.95
CA ILE A 416 -26.77 1.38 -8.31
C ILE A 416 -27.64 0.68 -9.32
N ALA A 417 -27.31 -0.58 -9.61
CA ALA A 417 -28.16 -1.52 -10.36
C ALA A 417 -28.55 -2.71 -9.49
N GLY A 418 -27.71 -3.08 -8.51
CA GLY A 418 -27.97 -4.10 -7.50
C GLY A 418 -28.48 -3.50 -6.20
N ILE A 419 -27.84 -3.88 -5.09
CA ILE A 419 -28.25 -3.50 -3.74
C ILE A 419 -27.19 -2.64 -3.07
N ILE A 420 -27.57 -1.48 -2.54
CA ILE A 420 -26.79 -0.80 -1.51
C ILE A 420 -27.51 -0.98 -0.17
N GLN A 421 -26.82 -1.52 0.83
CA GLN A 421 -27.41 -1.82 2.14
C GLN A 421 -26.68 -1.05 3.25
N PHE A 422 -27.46 -0.39 4.10
CA PHE A 422 -26.98 0.31 5.30
C PHE A 422 -27.25 -0.54 6.54
N SER A 423 -26.27 -1.36 6.92
CA SER A 423 -26.41 -2.34 7.99
C SER A 423 -26.22 -1.72 9.38
N PRO A 424 -26.85 -2.25 10.44
CA PRO A 424 -26.62 -1.78 11.80
C PRO A 424 -25.16 -1.99 12.24
N PRO A 425 -24.62 -1.09 13.07
CA PRO A 425 -23.25 -1.19 13.53
C PRO A 425 -23.03 -2.36 14.49
N THR A 426 -21.80 -2.86 14.54
CA THR A 426 -21.42 -4.00 15.40
C THR A 426 -21.22 -3.63 16.87
N VAL A 427 -20.98 -2.34 17.16
CA VAL A 427 -20.93 -1.77 18.50
C VAL A 427 -21.85 -0.54 18.58
N SER A 428 -22.35 -0.22 19.78
CA SER A 428 -23.33 0.85 19.97
C SER A 428 -22.68 2.05 20.66
N SER A 429 -22.18 3.04 19.90
CA SER A 429 -21.82 4.35 20.47
C SER A 429 -22.81 5.48 20.12
N GLN A 430 -22.40 6.72 20.42
CA GLN A 430 -23.27 7.89 20.58
C GLN A 430 -23.62 8.59 19.25
N THR A 431 -22.96 8.26 18.14
CA THR A 431 -23.37 8.63 16.78
C THR A 431 -24.08 7.44 16.15
N GLN A 432 -25.31 7.65 15.69
CA GLN A 432 -26.25 6.56 15.42
C GLN A 432 -26.66 6.46 13.96
N TYR A 433 -25.86 6.95 13.00
CA TYR A 433 -26.27 6.90 11.60
C TYR A 433 -25.11 6.77 10.61
N HIS A 434 -25.41 6.10 9.50
CA HIS A 434 -24.58 6.16 8.29
C HIS A 434 -24.87 7.45 7.53
N SER A 435 -23.90 7.92 6.76
CA SER A 435 -24.05 9.15 6.00
C SER A 435 -23.54 8.98 4.57
N MET A 436 -24.31 9.46 3.60
CA MET A 436 -23.86 9.70 2.23
C MET A 436 -24.00 11.17 1.88
N ILE A 437 -22.90 11.79 1.46
CA ILE A 437 -22.84 13.22 1.20
C ILE A 437 -22.19 13.49 -0.16
N ASP A 438 -22.46 14.68 -0.71
CA ASP A 438 -21.95 15.13 -2.00
C ASP A 438 -22.40 14.23 -3.19
N GLY A 439 -22.16 14.65 -4.42
CA GLY A 439 -22.38 13.82 -5.61
C GLY A 439 -23.84 13.33 -5.81
N THR A 440 -23.99 12.18 -6.46
CA THR A 440 -25.31 11.63 -6.84
C THR A 440 -25.37 10.12 -6.67
N LEU A 441 -26.46 9.62 -6.11
CA LEU A 441 -26.88 8.23 -6.19
C LEU A 441 -27.85 8.08 -7.36
N GLU A 442 -27.47 7.30 -8.36
CA GLU A 442 -28.34 6.98 -9.50
C GLU A 442 -28.93 5.58 -9.33
N LEU A 443 -30.23 5.51 -9.06
CA LEU A 443 -30.98 4.26 -8.99
C LEU A 443 -31.49 3.90 -10.40
N VAL A 444 -30.97 2.81 -10.99
CA VAL A 444 -31.45 2.29 -12.27
C VAL A 444 -32.47 1.16 -12.09
N ALA A 445 -32.92 0.56 -13.20
CA ALA A 445 -33.90 -0.52 -13.17
C ALA A 445 -33.42 -1.71 -12.31
N GLY A 446 -34.22 -2.10 -11.31
CA GLY A 446 -33.94 -3.21 -10.40
C GLY A 446 -33.17 -2.84 -9.13
N SER A 447 -32.79 -1.57 -8.97
CA SER A 447 -32.01 -1.11 -7.82
C SER A 447 -32.78 -1.22 -6.52
N LEU A 448 -32.05 -1.54 -5.45
CA LEU A 448 -32.54 -1.49 -4.08
C LEU A 448 -31.61 -0.62 -3.22
N LEU A 449 -32.18 0.46 -2.68
CA LEU A 449 -31.62 1.20 -1.55
C LEU A 449 -32.23 0.63 -0.27
N ASP A 450 -31.44 -0.13 0.47
CA ASP A 450 -31.87 -0.89 1.65
C ASP A 450 -31.35 -0.23 2.94
N VAL A 451 -32.26 0.28 3.78
CA VAL A 451 -31.95 1.05 4.98
C VAL A 451 -32.35 0.27 6.23
N ASP A 452 -31.42 -0.57 6.69
CA ASP A 452 -31.53 -1.37 7.93
C ASP A 452 -31.01 -0.64 9.18
N TYR A 453 -30.48 0.57 9.00
CA TYR A 453 -30.01 1.43 10.09
C TYR A 453 -30.30 2.89 9.78
N HIS A 454 -30.41 3.74 10.81
CA HIS A 454 -30.62 5.18 10.59
C HIS A 454 -29.56 5.72 9.63
N THR A 455 -30.01 6.41 8.59
CA THR A 455 -29.14 6.83 7.48
C THR A 455 -29.48 8.25 7.06
N ASN A 456 -28.47 9.08 6.86
CA ASN A 456 -28.59 10.43 6.34
C ASN A 456 -28.03 10.48 4.92
N ILE A 457 -28.86 10.81 3.94
CA ILE A 457 -28.42 11.01 2.55
C ILE A 457 -28.60 12.48 2.18
N ALA A 458 -27.48 13.19 2.07
CA ALA A 458 -27.40 14.54 1.53
C ALA A 458 -26.94 14.56 0.07
N SER A 459 -26.40 13.44 -0.45
CA SER A 459 -26.21 13.24 -1.89
C SER A 459 -27.53 13.32 -2.65
N ASN A 460 -27.51 13.77 -3.90
CA ASN A 460 -28.72 13.78 -4.72
C ASN A 460 -29.15 12.35 -5.07
N ILE A 461 -30.44 12.03 -4.97
CA ILE A 461 -30.99 10.77 -5.48
C ILE A 461 -31.63 11.02 -6.85
N LYS A 462 -31.14 10.33 -7.87
CA LYS A 462 -31.66 10.37 -9.24
C LYS A 462 -32.29 9.04 -9.60
N ILE A 463 -33.54 9.07 -10.07
CA ILE A 463 -34.25 7.89 -10.57
C ILE A 463 -34.05 7.80 -12.10
N SER A 464 -33.40 6.72 -12.55
CA SER A 464 -33.12 6.44 -13.96
C SER A 464 -33.74 5.11 -14.45
N GLY A 465 -34.52 4.45 -13.59
CA GLY A 465 -35.28 3.25 -13.90
C GLY A 465 -36.14 2.83 -12.71
N ASP A 466 -36.97 1.81 -12.92
CA ASP A 466 -37.84 1.28 -11.86
C ASP A 466 -37.01 0.78 -10.68
N SER A 467 -37.20 1.40 -9.51
CA SER A 467 -36.30 1.23 -8.36
C SER A 467 -37.06 1.20 -7.04
N THR A 468 -36.36 0.75 -6.00
CA THR A 468 -36.94 0.52 -4.68
C THR A 468 -36.12 1.20 -3.59
N ILE A 469 -36.81 1.82 -2.65
CA ILE A 469 -36.27 2.28 -1.37
C ILE A 469 -36.96 1.47 -0.27
N ASP A 470 -36.19 0.71 0.48
CA ASP A 470 -36.67 -0.05 1.65
C ASP A 470 -36.14 0.61 2.92
N VAL A 471 -37.03 0.85 3.88
CA VAL A 471 -36.66 1.39 5.19
C VAL A 471 -37.21 0.49 6.28
N ALA A 472 -36.30 -0.19 6.97
CA ALA A 472 -36.62 -1.16 8.00
C ALA A 472 -37.45 -0.55 9.15
N PRO A 473 -38.19 -1.38 9.91
CA PRO A 473 -38.97 -0.92 11.05
C PRO A 473 -38.15 -0.11 12.04
N ASP A 474 -38.75 0.93 12.61
CA ASP A 474 -38.14 1.89 13.54
C ASP A 474 -36.94 2.69 12.99
N MET A 475 -36.49 2.42 11.75
CA MET A 475 -35.40 3.15 11.12
C MET A 475 -35.89 4.41 10.40
N THR A 476 -34.95 5.32 10.16
CA THR A 476 -35.22 6.58 9.46
C THR A 476 -34.15 6.81 8.40
N LEU A 477 -34.60 7.01 7.17
CA LEU A 477 -33.81 7.61 6.10
C LEU A 477 -34.08 9.11 6.09
N THR A 478 -33.13 9.92 6.55
CA THR A 478 -33.20 11.37 6.42
C THR A 478 -32.63 11.77 5.07
N TYR A 479 -33.40 12.52 4.27
CA TYR A 479 -32.96 12.95 2.94
C TYR A 479 -32.98 14.48 2.80
N SER A 480 -31.84 15.03 2.39
CA SER A 480 -31.64 16.48 2.22
C SER A 480 -31.07 16.92 0.87
N GLY A 481 -30.91 16.00 -0.08
CA GLY A 481 -30.59 16.34 -1.47
C GLY A 481 -31.75 17.00 -2.21
N ASP A 482 -31.58 17.22 -3.51
CA ASP A 482 -32.61 17.80 -4.40
C ASP A 482 -33.90 16.94 -4.45
N ALA A 483 -34.99 17.46 -5.02
CA ALA A 483 -36.23 16.68 -5.16
C ALA A 483 -35.98 15.34 -5.87
N ILE A 484 -36.53 14.24 -5.33
CA ILE A 484 -36.44 12.91 -5.94
C ILE A 484 -37.49 12.83 -7.04
N ASP A 485 -37.12 13.22 -8.25
CA ASP A 485 -38.01 13.19 -9.41
C ASP A 485 -38.17 11.77 -9.96
N VAL A 486 -39.40 11.25 -9.90
CA VAL A 486 -39.76 9.92 -10.39
C VAL A 486 -39.83 9.89 -11.93
N ASN A 487 -40.03 11.06 -12.57
CA ASN A 487 -40.15 11.20 -14.01
C ASN A 487 -41.14 10.17 -14.61
N THR A 488 -40.76 9.36 -15.60
CA THR A 488 -41.61 8.34 -16.22
C THR A 488 -41.52 6.95 -15.57
N TYR A 489 -40.80 6.81 -14.46
CA TYR A 489 -40.45 5.53 -13.86
C TYR A 489 -41.36 5.15 -12.68
N GLN A 490 -41.15 3.96 -12.13
CA GLN A 490 -41.71 3.54 -10.85
C GLN A 490 -40.69 3.72 -9.72
N LEU A 491 -41.11 4.35 -8.62
CA LEU A 491 -40.40 4.31 -7.34
C LEU A 491 -41.24 3.57 -6.31
N THR A 492 -40.73 2.43 -5.86
CA THR A 492 -41.40 1.60 -4.84
C THR A 492 -40.81 1.87 -3.47
N PHE A 493 -41.67 2.05 -2.48
CA PHE A 493 -41.31 2.12 -1.07
C PHE A 493 -41.73 0.84 -0.33
N LEU A 494 -40.77 0.20 0.33
CA LEU A 494 -40.94 -0.97 1.18
C LEU A 494 -40.64 -0.64 2.65
N GLY A 495 -40.97 -1.59 3.53
CA GLY A 495 -40.72 -1.49 4.96
C GLY A 495 -41.73 -0.62 5.72
N THR A 496 -41.50 -0.46 7.01
CA THR A 496 -42.40 0.29 7.92
C THR A 496 -41.70 1.45 8.62
N GLY A 497 -40.49 1.79 8.18
CA GLY A 497 -39.73 2.92 8.70
C GLY A 497 -40.22 4.26 8.17
N THR A 498 -39.35 5.26 8.23
CA THR A 498 -39.66 6.64 7.79
C THR A 498 -38.64 7.15 6.77
N LEU A 499 -39.12 7.63 5.63
CA LEU A 499 -38.37 8.54 4.75
C LEU A 499 -38.67 9.98 5.18
N LEU A 500 -37.72 10.59 5.90
CA LEU A 500 -37.77 11.98 6.34
C LEU A 500 -37.06 12.87 5.31
N ASN A 501 -37.75 13.15 4.20
CA ASN A 501 -37.25 13.98 3.12
C ASN A 501 -37.65 15.46 3.27
N SER A 502 -36.68 16.36 3.16
CA SER A 502 -36.90 17.82 3.19
C SER A 502 -37.34 18.39 1.84
N ASN A 503 -36.83 17.83 0.74
CA ASN A 503 -37.32 18.06 -0.61
C ASN A 503 -38.21 16.91 -1.06
N ALA A 504 -39.22 17.23 -1.87
CA ALA A 504 -40.29 16.28 -2.20
C ALA A 504 -39.79 15.07 -3.01
N VAL A 505 -40.45 13.93 -2.80
CA VAL A 505 -40.58 12.91 -3.86
C VAL A 505 -41.58 13.47 -4.87
N LEU A 506 -41.15 13.64 -6.12
CA LEU A 506 -41.83 14.46 -7.11
C LEU A 506 -42.42 13.61 -8.23
N LEU A 507 -43.72 13.77 -8.47
CA LEU A 507 -44.42 13.34 -9.68
C LEU A 507 -44.48 14.53 -10.66
N SER A 508 -43.43 14.65 -11.49
CA SER A 508 -43.27 15.72 -12.50
C SER A 508 -43.83 15.36 -13.89
N ASN A 509 -44.18 14.09 -14.10
CA ASN A 509 -44.61 13.54 -15.38
C ASN A 509 -45.86 12.67 -15.19
N SER A 510 -46.76 12.66 -16.18
CA SER A 510 -48.01 11.90 -16.13
C SER A 510 -47.81 10.38 -16.06
N GLU A 511 -46.65 9.89 -16.52
CA GLU A 511 -46.31 8.47 -16.54
C GLU A 511 -45.58 7.97 -15.29
N GLY A 512 -45.28 8.87 -14.35
CA GLY A 512 -44.62 8.54 -13.08
C GLY A 512 -45.52 7.75 -12.13
N LEU A 513 -44.92 6.84 -11.37
CA LEU A 513 -45.64 5.99 -10.43
C LEU A 513 -44.88 5.87 -9.11
N ILE A 514 -45.50 6.28 -8.01
CA ILE A 514 -45.02 5.98 -6.66
C ILE A 514 -45.82 4.80 -6.13
N VAL A 515 -45.15 3.78 -5.59
CA VAL A 515 -45.81 2.60 -4.99
C VAL A 515 -45.49 2.53 -3.51
N PHE A 516 -46.50 2.64 -2.66
CA PHE A 516 -46.40 2.27 -1.25
C PHE A 516 -46.73 0.79 -1.13
N ALA A 517 -45.69 -0.05 -1.14
CA ALA A 517 -45.84 -1.49 -1.07
C ALA A 517 -46.09 -1.98 0.37
N ASP A 518 -45.50 -1.30 1.36
CA ASP A 518 -45.66 -1.57 2.81
C ASP A 518 -46.09 -0.32 3.59
N ASP A 519 -46.12 -0.39 4.92
CA ASP A 519 -46.65 0.65 5.84
C ASP A 519 -45.64 1.79 6.13
N ILE A 520 -44.77 2.12 5.17
CA ILE A 520 -43.78 3.19 5.29
C ILE A 520 -44.43 4.58 5.43
N THR A 521 -43.75 5.45 6.18
CA THR A 521 -44.08 6.89 6.24
C THR A 521 -43.14 7.70 5.34
N VAL A 522 -43.68 8.48 4.41
CA VAL A 522 -42.92 9.44 3.58
C VAL A 522 -43.27 10.87 3.97
N ALA A 523 -42.28 11.71 4.28
CA ALA A 523 -42.54 13.03 4.85
C ALA A 523 -43.15 14.03 3.86
N LEU A 524 -42.69 14.05 2.61
CA LEU A 524 -43.15 15.01 1.61
C LEU A 524 -43.25 14.41 0.20
N VAL A 525 -44.45 14.41 -0.37
CA VAL A 525 -44.71 14.06 -1.77
C VAL A 525 -45.33 15.26 -2.47
N LYS A 526 -44.89 15.54 -3.70
CA LYS A 526 -45.44 16.64 -4.52
C LYS A 526 -45.88 16.13 -5.88
N VAL A 527 -47.04 16.61 -6.32
CA VAL A 527 -47.63 16.30 -7.63
C VAL A 527 -47.65 17.57 -8.47
N GLU A 528 -46.89 17.59 -9.57
CA GLU A 528 -46.83 18.73 -10.49
C GLU A 528 -47.39 18.43 -11.89
N ALA A 529 -47.49 17.14 -12.26
CA ALA A 529 -48.15 16.73 -13.49
C ALA A 529 -49.36 15.82 -13.22
N GLY A 530 -50.39 15.97 -14.04
CA GLY A 530 -51.60 15.17 -13.97
C GLY A 530 -51.32 13.70 -14.26
N SER A 531 -51.79 12.79 -13.39
CA SER A 531 -51.55 11.35 -13.56
C SER A 531 -52.32 10.76 -14.77
N SER A 532 -51.64 9.94 -15.57
CA SER A 532 -52.29 9.05 -16.55
C SER A 532 -52.98 7.88 -15.86
N SER A 533 -53.91 7.20 -16.54
CA SER A 533 -54.53 5.96 -16.04
C SER A 533 -53.46 4.90 -15.71
N GLY A 534 -53.59 4.25 -14.56
CA GLY A 534 -52.61 3.31 -14.03
C GLY A 534 -51.33 3.95 -13.44
N LYS A 535 -51.26 5.28 -13.35
CA LYS A 535 -50.12 6.06 -12.84
C LYS A 535 -50.52 6.91 -11.63
N GLY A 536 -49.58 7.66 -11.05
CA GLY A 536 -49.81 8.45 -9.84
C GLY A 536 -49.27 7.76 -8.59
N ILE A 537 -50.13 7.52 -7.59
CA ILE A 537 -49.73 6.81 -6.35
C ILE A 537 -50.51 5.50 -6.22
N GLN A 538 -49.80 4.38 -6.13
CA GLN A 538 -50.36 3.07 -5.84
C GLN A 538 -50.16 2.70 -4.36
N VAL A 539 -51.20 2.17 -3.73
CA VAL A 539 -51.24 1.82 -2.31
C VAL A 539 -51.56 0.34 -2.17
N LYS A 540 -50.60 -0.42 -1.62
CA LYS A 540 -50.69 -1.87 -1.45
C LYS A 540 -50.67 -2.33 0.01
N SER A 541 -50.72 -1.38 0.93
CA SER A 541 -50.63 -1.62 2.37
C SER A 541 -51.71 -0.82 3.12
N ALA A 542 -51.99 -1.19 4.37
CA ALA A 542 -53.08 -0.60 5.15
C ALA A 542 -52.64 0.60 6.01
N GLY A 543 -51.33 0.76 6.20
CA GLY A 543 -50.71 1.76 7.05
C GLY A 543 -49.84 2.77 6.30
N ALA A 544 -49.74 2.68 4.96
CA ALA A 544 -49.02 3.67 4.15
C ALA A 544 -49.39 5.10 4.55
N LYS A 545 -48.36 5.93 4.78
CA LYS A 545 -48.54 7.29 5.28
C LYS A 545 -47.71 8.30 4.49
N VAL A 546 -48.31 9.45 4.20
CA VAL A 546 -47.61 10.66 3.78
C VAL A 546 -47.88 11.79 4.78
N THR A 547 -46.84 12.43 5.28
CA THR A 547 -47.02 13.57 6.21
C THR A 547 -47.49 14.81 5.46
N ASN A 548 -46.88 15.15 4.33
CA ASN A 548 -47.30 16.29 3.51
C ASN A 548 -47.47 15.82 2.05
N LEU A 549 -48.71 15.86 1.55
CA LEU A 549 -49.01 15.62 0.15
C LEU A 549 -49.39 16.95 -0.49
N ASN A 550 -48.49 17.50 -1.31
CA ASN A 550 -48.70 18.76 -2.01
C ASN A 550 -49.27 18.48 -3.41
N LEU A 551 -50.54 18.80 -3.59
CA LEU A 551 -51.30 18.58 -4.80
C LEU A 551 -51.32 19.84 -5.68
N GLY A 552 -50.52 19.84 -6.74
CA GLY A 552 -50.45 20.91 -7.75
C GLY A 552 -51.01 20.53 -9.12
N ALA A 553 -51.44 19.28 -9.30
CA ALA A 553 -52.09 18.77 -10.50
C ALA A 553 -53.01 17.59 -10.15
N ASP A 554 -53.75 17.08 -11.13
CA ASP A 554 -54.63 15.93 -10.95
C ASP A 554 -53.85 14.68 -10.49
N LEU A 555 -54.33 14.01 -9.44
CA LEU A 555 -53.74 12.79 -8.92
C LEU A 555 -54.71 11.61 -9.02
N ILE A 556 -54.21 10.50 -9.53
CA ILE A 556 -54.88 9.19 -9.47
C ILE A 556 -54.24 8.38 -8.33
N LEU A 557 -55.09 7.90 -7.42
CA LEU A 557 -54.73 6.93 -6.40
C LEU A 557 -55.21 5.54 -6.83
N ILE A 558 -54.34 4.55 -6.72
CA ILE A 558 -54.63 3.17 -7.14
C ILE A 558 -54.54 2.28 -5.91
N PHE A 559 -55.66 1.70 -5.49
CA PHE A 559 -55.66 0.76 -4.38
C PHE A 559 -55.69 -0.67 -4.89
N ASP A 560 -54.78 -1.50 -4.37
CA ASP A 560 -54.79 -2.94 -4.67
C ASP A 560 -55.91 -3.67 -3.90
N ASN A 561 -56.38 -3.11 -2.78
CA ASN A 561 -57.47 -3.65 -1.96
C ASN A 561 -58.38 -2.53 -1.42
N GLU A 562 -59.69 -2.78 -1.34
CA GLU A 562 -60.68 -1.85 -0.78
C GLU A 562 -60.54 -1.62 0.73
N GLN A 563 -59.84 -2.51 1.45
CA GLN A 563 -59.59 -2.38 2.89
C GLN A 563 -58.37 -1.52 3.21
N TYR A 564 -57.57 -1.16 2.19
CA TYR A 564 -56.38 -0.35 2.40
C TYR A 564 -56.73 1.11 2.69
N VAL A 565 -55.92 1.71 3.55
CA VAL A 565 -56.05 3.10 3.97
C VAL A 565 -54.78 3.82 3.59
N PHE A 566 -54.93 4.91 2.85
CA PHE A 566 -53.84 5.85 2.61
C PHE A 566 -53.97 7.01 3.57
N ASN A 567 -53.01 7.12 4.50
CA ASN A 567 -53.04 8.14 5.53
C ASN A 567 -52.27 9.38 5.05
N ILE A 568 -52.94 10.52 5.02
CA ILE A 568 -52.35 11.81 4.66
C ILE A 568 -52.50 12.71 5.88
N GLU A 569 -51.39 13.15 6.48
CA GLU A 569 -51.47 14.07 7.61
C GLU A 569 -51.89 15.45 7.13
N ASN A 570 -51.16 16.03 6.17
CA ASN A 570 -51.45 17.33 5.57
C ASN A 570 -51.65 17.17 4.06
N LEU A 571 -52.88 17.32 3.58
CA LEU A 571 -53.18 17.44 2.15
C LEU A 571 -53.17 18.93 1.78
N VAL A 572 -52.13 19.38 1.09
CA VAL A 572 -51.99 20.78 0.66
C VAL A 572 -52.43 20.91 -0.79
N VAL A 573 -53.45 21.72 -1.05
CA VAL A 573 -53.98 21.96 -2.40
C VAL A 573 -53.48 23.31 -2.89
N SER A 574 -52.64 23.26 -3.93
CA SER A 574 -51.88 24.42 -4.41
C SER A 574 -52.39 25.03 -5.72
N SER A 575 -53.19 24.27 -6.45
CA SER A 575 -53.85 24.68 -7.69
C SER A 575 -55.19 23.96 -7.80
N ALA A 576 -55.98 24.29 -8.83
CA ALA A 576 -57.16 23.47 -9.14
C ALA A 576 -56.71 22.06 -9.54
N ALA A 577 -57.10 21.07 -8.73
CA ALA A 577 -56.69 19.69 -8.89
C ALA A 577 -57.82 18.71 -8.55
N THR A 578 -57.84 17.61 -9.27
CA THR A 578 -58.75 16.49 -9.04
C THR A 578 -58.00 15.37 -8.34
N LEU A 579 -58.50 14.96 -7.18
CA LEU A 579 -58.08 13.72 -6.53
C LEU A 579 -59.08 12.62 -6.88
N SER A 580 -58.59 11.58 -7.54
CA SER A 580 -59.42 10.48 -8.03
C SER A 580 -58.86 9.12 -7.69
N THR A 581 -59.69 8.08 -7.81
CA THR A 581 -59.27 6.69 -7.58
C THR A 581 -59.55 5.82 -8.79
N GLU A 582 -58.60 4.94 -9.10
CA GLU A 582 -58.73 3.85 -10.07
C GLU A 582 -58.57 2.48 -9.37
N GLY A 583 -59.27 1.45 -9.84
CA GLY A 583 -59.24 0.12 -9.24
C GLY A 583 -60.11 -0.02 -7.99
N SER A 584 -59.58 -0.64 -6.92
CA SER A 584 -60.31 -0.83 -5.67
C SER A 584 -60.58 0.50 -4.96
N ARG A 585 -61.68 0.58 -4.19
CA ARG A 585 -62.10 1.82 -3.52
C ARG A 585 -61.62 1.87 -2.07
N GLY A 586 -60.31 1.96 -1.87
CA GLY A 586 -59.70 2.16 -0.56
C GLY A 586 -60.10 3.51 0.08
N LEU A 587 -59.73 3.69 1.35
CA LEU A 587 -60.01 4.91 2.09
C LEU A 587 -58.81 5.86 2.05
N VAL A 588 -59.06 7.11 1.68
CA VAL A 588 -58.10 8.20 1.86
C VAL A 588 -58.42 8.92 3.16
N ASN A 589 -57.56 8.79 4.16
CA ASN A 589 -57.76 9.37 5.48
C ASN A 589 -56.88 10.62 5.62
N ILE A 590 -57.50 11.80 5.59
CA ILE A 590 -56.85 13.11 5.64
C ILE A 590 -57.05 13.69 7.04
N THR A 591 -55.96 13.97 7.75
CA THR A 591 -56.02 14.65 9.05
C THR A 591 -56.34 16.13 8.85
N GLU A 592 -55.52 16.86 8.11
CA GLU A 592 -55.68 18.28 7.81
C GLU A 592 -55.74 18.50 6.29
N LEU A 593 -56.81 19.15 5.82
CA LEU A 593 -56.93 19.67 4.46
C LEU A 593 -56.56 21.15 4.44
N LEU A 594 -55.49 21.49 3.74
CA LEU A 594 -54.90 22.83 3.67
C LEU A 594 -55.06 23.42 2.26
N GLN A 595 -55.51 24.67 2.15
CA GLN A 595 -55.52 25.42 0.89
C GLN A 595 -54.40 26.47 0.91
N ASP A 596 -53.35 26.30 0.09
CA ASP A 596 -52.23 27.26 0.07
C ASP A 596 -52.48 28.47 -0.87
N ASN A 597 -53.52 28.37 -1.69
CA ASN A 597 -53.93 29.39 -2.66
C ASN A 597 -55.45 29.56 -2.57
N GLN A 598 -55.92 30.81 -2.46
CA GLN A 598 -57.34 31.10 -2.28
C GLN A 598 -58.22 30.71 -3.47
N ASP A 599 -57.61 30.54 -4.65
CA ASP A 599 -58.29 30.08 -5.86
C ASP A 599 -58.11 28.56 -6.10
N ALA A 600 -57.39 27.85 -5.23
CA ALA A 600 -57.22 26.40 -5.34
C ALA A 600 -58.53 25.67 -5.05
N LEU A 601 -58.92 24.79 -5.97
CA LEU A 601 -60.11 23.97 -5.87
C LEU A 601 -59.72 22.50 -5.84
N LEU A 602 -60.11 21.79 -4.78
CA LEU A 602 -60.00 20.34 -4.73
C LEU A 602 -61.30 19.72 -5.24
N THR A 603 -61.21 18.97 -6.33
CA THR A 603 -62.30 18.14 -6.83
C THR A 603 -62.07 16.69 -6.42
N LEU A 604 -63.04 16.08 -5.75
CA LEU A 604 -63.01 14.66 -5.40
C LEU A 604 -63.82 13.87 -6.44
N HIS A 605 -63.17 12.95 -7.17
CA HIS A 605 -63.83 12.15 -8.20
C HIS A 605 -63.67 10.65 -7.95
N ASN A 606 -64.79 9.93 -7.82
CA ASN A 606 -64.83 8.47 -7.59
C ASN A 606 -64.12 7.97 -6.30
N ILE A 607 -63.67 8.88 -5.44
CA ILE A 607 -62.88 8.62 -4.24
C ILE A 607 -63.73 8.45 -2.98
N THR A 608 -63.26 7.60 -2.04
CA THR A 608 -63.74 7.54 -0.66
C THR A 608 -62.72 8.23 0.23
N ALA A 609 -63.05 9.42 0.75
CA ALA A 609 -62.17 10.19 1.61
C ALA A 609 -62.83 10.55 2.95
N LYS A 610 -62.03 10.59 4.01
CA LYS A 610 -62.40 11.11 5.33
C LYS A 610 -61.47 12.27 5.65
N VAL A 611 -62.02 13.46 5.88
CA VAL A 611 -61.28 14.65 6.31
C VAL A 611 -61.63 14.92 7.78
N GLN A 612 -60.63 15.05 8.64
CA GLN A 612 -60.85 15.31 10.07
C GLN A 612 -60.95 16.80 10.36
N GLU A 613 -60.04 17.60 9.81
CA GLU A 613 -59.99 19.05 9.95
C GLU A 613 -59.73 19.72 8.59
N GLU A 614 -60.40 20.85 8.33
CA GLU A 614 -60.19 21.67 7.13
C GLU A 614 -59.73 23.06 7.58
N ILE A 615 -58.56 23.48 7.11
CA ILE A 615 -57.91 24.74 7.49
C ILE A 615 -57.65 25.56 6.23
N LYS A 616 -58.15 26.79 6.22
CA LYS A 616 -57.79 27.78 5.20
C LYS A 616 -56.57 28.56 5.68
N LEU A 617 -55.46 28.43 4.96
CA LEU A 617 -54.22 29.15 5.27
C LEU A 617 -54.31 30.64 4.87
#